data_AF-A0A962W0B3-F1
#
_entry.id   AF-A0A962W0B3-F1
#
_cell.length_a   1.000
_cell.length_b   1.000
_cell.length_c   1.000
_cell.angle_alpha   90.00
_cell.angle_beta   90.00
_cell.angle_gamma   90.00
#
_symmetry.space_group_name_H-M   'P 1'
#
loop_
_entity.id
_entity.type
_entity.pdbx_description
1 polymer ?
#
loop_
_entity_poly.entity_id
_entity_poly.type
_entity_poly.pdbx_seq_one_letter_code
_entity_poly.pdbx_strand_id
1 'polypeptide(L)'
;SFQIDTGNRLFPCDVGVPQFTAPELQDRPFHGLRRTPDHDAFGLALLCFHLLFMGRHPFAGRYRGKGDMPIERAIKECRFAFGQHAAARSMESPPHTLPFAALPRPVAHLFERAFAPPNSAQRRPSAREWLLALERLGGELRTCQHSALHKYPQRSPVCPWCTLERTSGTLFFVPPVHQSAAGGSGAGLGDADLEPIWNRILAVEPPTDEEPPAPAAAQLAPITPTPLSEPLRLIRRRNALKAAVIAGIALMAIAIHPQLSWLWLPLAVVAWPLTQDNAARRERQRRRMALLAARRELVDLRTAWQRHATTKSFTDKLQALRELRERYRKLGAEYQRDLRRLETSQRQLQLQAFLEGHFVDAARIAGLRATDRMALESYGIETAADVTPAAIQAVPGFGRHLGQQRYAALLSWRQALERQFRYDPDKGANPNAVANLRQRQAQQRQQIERELLAGPEELAKIKTAILKQRAQLNIALIRQAMREAQARADLRVFHPALGVFWRRNGG
;
A
#
# COMPACT_ATOMS: atom_id res chain seq x y z
N SER A 1 33.82 16.02 -16.58
CA SER A 1 35.15 16.58 -16.25
C SER A 1 35.89 16.84 -17.55
N PHE A 2 36.63 17.93 -17.67
CA PHE A 2 37.44 18.23 -18.86
C PHE A 2 38.82 18.69 -18.42
N GLN A 3 39.86 18.37 -19.20
CA GLN A 3 41.23 18.82 -18.98
C GLN A 3 41.64 19.74 -20.12
N ILE A 4 42.53 20.70 -19.84
CA ILE A 4 43.03 21.64 -20.85
C ILE A 4 44.51 21.38 -21.05
N ASP A 5 44.89 21.05 -22.28
CA ASP A 5 46.29 20.86 -22.69
C ASP A 5 46.70 22.04 -23.59
N THR A 6 47.62 22.88 -23.14
CA THR A 6 48.13 24.03 -23.90
C THR A 6 49.37 23.70 -24.73
N GLY A 7 49.76 22.42 -24.81
CA GLY A 7 51.01 21.95 -25.43
C GLY A 7 52.21 22.05 -24.49
N ASN A 8 52.32 23.15 -23.74
CA ASN A 8 53.40 23.35 -22.75
C ASN A 8 53.00 22.97 -21.32
N ARG A 9 51.69 22.90 -21.02
CA ARG A 9 51.18 22.58 -19.69
C ARG A 9 49.83 21.89 -19.78
N LEU A 10 49.65 20.84 -18.97
CA LEU A 10 48.38 20.17 -18.76
C LEU A 10 47.72 20.70 -17.48
N PHE A 11 46.47 21.11 -17.58
CA PHE A 11 45.60 21.43 -16.45
C PHE A 11 44.63 20.25 -16.25
N PRO A 12 44.93 19.32 -15.32
CA PRO A 12 44.06 18.17 -15.06
C PRO A 12 42.79 18.59 -14.33
N CYS A 13 41.77 17.74 -14.42
CA CYS A 13 40.56 17.89 -13.62
C CYS A 13 40.54 16.81 -12.53
N ASP A 14 40.68 17.25 -11.28
CA ASP A 14 40.84 16.37 -10.13
C ASP A 14 39.49 15.84 -9.59
N VAL A 15 38.38 16.23 -10.24
CA VAL A 15 37.04 15.77 -9.90
C VAL A 15 36.65 14.60 -10.81
N GLY A 16 35.97 13.61 -10.24
CA GLY A 16 35.34 12.54 -11.00
C GLY A 16 34.25 11.85 -10.17
N VAL A 17 33.30 11.25 -10.87
CA VAL A 17 32.22 10.47 -10.26
C VAL A 17 32.56 9.00 -10.48
N PRO A 18 32.75 8.20 -9.41
CA PRO A 18 33.19 6.80 -9.53
C PRO A 18 32.30 5.96 -10.45
N GLN A 19 30.98 6.15 -10.45
CA GLN A 19 30.06 5.42 -11.32
C GLN A 19 30.23 5.74 -12.83
N PHE A 20 30.90 6.83 -13.18
CA PHE A 20 31.17 7.22 -14.57
C PHE A 20 32.64 7.05 -14.96
N THR A 21 33.46 6.55 -14.04
CA THR A 21 34.92 6.46 -14.20
C THR A 21 35.29 5.11 -14.81
N ALA A 22 36.14 5.12 -15.85
CA ALA A 22 36.60 3.91 -16.52
C ALA A 22 37.33 2.94 -15.58
N PRO A 23 37.31 1.61 -15.83
CA PRO A 23 37.86 0.59 -14.93
C PRO A 23 39.30 0.86 -14.49
N GLU A 24 40.16 1.25 -15.42
CA GLU A 24 41.59 1.55 -15.21
C GLU A 24 41.86 2.78 -14.36
N LEU A 25 40.83 3.58 -14.09
CA LEU A 25 40.87 4.77 -13.25
C LEU A 25 40.16 4.60 -11.90
N GLN A 26 39.52 3.46 -11.65
CA GLN A 26 38.89 3.17 -10.36
C GLN A 26 39.94 3.10 -9.26
N ASP A 27 39.61 3.65 -8.08
CA ASP A 27 40.48 3.74 -6.90
C ASP A 27 41.82 4.47 -7.12
N ARG A 28 41.95 5.27 -8.19
CA ARG A 28 43.14 6.09 -8.44
C ARG A 28 42.90 7.54 -8.01
N PRO A 29 43.91 8.24 -7.46
CA PRO A 29 43.81 9.68 -7.25
C PRO A 29 43.71 10.39 -8.61
N PHE A 30 42.78 11.33 -8.73
CA PHE A 30 42.62 12.14 -9.94
C PHE A 30 43.59 13.32 -10.00
N HIS A 31 44.18 13.71 -8.87
CA HIS A 31 45.18 14.77 -8.82
C HIS A 31 46.38 14.45 -9.72
N GLY A 32 46.63 15.30 -10.73
CA GLY A 32 47.72 15.11 -11.69
C GLY A 32 47.50 13.98 -12.70
N LEU A 33 46.32 13.33 -12.71
CA LEU A 33 46.00 12.26 -13.64
C LEU A 33 45.72 12.81 -15.04
N ARG A 34 46.50 12.39 -16.04
CA ARG A 34 46.19 12.66 -17.44
C ARG A 34 45.10 11.70 -17.94
N ARG A 35 43.94 12.24 -18.32
CA ARG A 35 42.90 11.46 -19.00
C ARG A 35 43.21 11.33 -20.49
N THR A 36 42.79 10.21 -21.08
CA THR A 36 42.91 9.93 -22.51
C THR A 36 41.53 9.96 -23.16
N PRO A 37 41.45 10.09 -24.50
CA PRO A 37 40.18 9.98 -25.21
C PRO A 37 39.43 8.66 -24.96
N ASP A 38 40.14 7.60 -24.59
CA ASP A 38 39.54 6.30 -24.29
C ASP A 38 38.75 6.32 -22.96
N HIS A 39 39.17 7.15 -21.99
CA HIS A 39 38.40 7.36 -20.75
C HIS A 39 37.07 8.07 -21.04
N ASP A 40 37.09 9.07 -21.93
CA ASP A 40 35.88 9.78 -22.35
C ASP A 40 34.96 8.88 -23.19
N ALA A 41 35.53 8.00 -24.00
CA ALA A 41 34.78 7.00 -24.77
C ALA A 41 33.99 6.03 -23.88
N PHE A 42 34.54 5.65 -22.71
CA PHE A 42 33.81 4.89 -21.70
C PHE A 42 32.62 5.67 -21.13
N GLY A 43 32.85 6.94 -20.76
CA GLY A 43 31.79 7.83 -20.29
C GLY A 43 30.69 8.04 -21.33
N LEU A 44 31.06 8.19 -22.60
CA LEU A 44 30.11 8.31 -23.71
C LEU A 44 29.26 7.04 -23.84
N ALA A 45 29.87 5.85 -23.78
CA ALA A 45 29.13 4.60 -23.83
C ALA A 45 28.13 4.45 -22.68
N LEU A 46 28.50 4.88 -21.47
CA LEU A 46 27.58 4.95 -20.33
C LEU A 46 26.36 5.83 -20.62
N LEU A 47 26.58 7.03 -21.17
CA LEU A 47 25.50 7.95 -21.52
C LEU A 47 24.61 7.41 -22.64
N CYS A 48 25.19 6.79 -23.67
CA CYS A 48 24.44 6.10 -24.71
C CYS A 48 23.59 4.95 -24.12
N PHE A 49 24.13 4.22 -23.14
CA PHE A 49 23.38 3.16 -22.46
C PHE A 49 22.23 3.72 -21.64
N HIS A 50 22.46 4.78 -20.85
CA HIS A 50 21.40 5.48 -20.12
C HIS A 50 20.28 5.95 -21.04
N LEU A 51 20.62 6.49 -22.21
CA LEU A 51 19.64 6.93 -23.19
C LEU A 51 18.76 5.77 -23.69
N LEU A 52 19.36 4.63 -24.05
CA LEU A 52 18.64 3.50 -24.64
C LEU A 52 17.94 2.58 -23.62
N PHE A 53 18.41 2.55 -22.38
CA PHE A 53 17.89 1.69 -21.31
C PHE A 53 17.19 2.48 -20.19
N MET A 54 16.60 3.63 -20.51
CA MET A 54 15.77 4.41 -19.60
C MET A 54 16.44 4.78 -18.28
N GLY A 55 17.69 5.26 -18.35
CA GLY A 55 18.48 5.69 -17.21
C GLY A 55 19.06 4.55 -16.36
N ARG A 56 18.91 3.29 -16.78
CA ARG A 56 19.55 2.14 -16.11
C ARG A 56 21.06 2.15 -16.33
N HIS A 57 21.83 1.86 -15.28
CA HIS A 57 23.28 1.78 -15.37
C HIS A 57 23.73 0.43 -15.98
N PRO A 58 24.70 0.40 -16.92
CA PRO A 58 25.16 -0.83 -17.61
C PRO A 58 25.81 -1.86 -16.68
N PHE A 59 26.29 -1.42 -15.51
CA PHE A 59 26.86 -2.29 -14.48
C PHE A 59 25.89 -2.59 -13.31
N ALA A 60 24.65 -2.09 -13.37
CA ALA A 60 23.61 -2.44 -12.40
C ALA A 60 22.95 -3.76 -12.81
N GLY A 61 23.40 -4.86 -12.20
CA GLY A 61 22.86 -6.20 -12.42
C GLY A 61 22.77 -7.02 -11.15
N ARG A 62 22.11 -8.17 -11.25
CA ARG A 62 22.08 -9.17 -10.18
C ARG A 62 23.39 -9.95 -10.21
N TYR A 63 24.24 -9.71 -9.22
CA TYR A 63 25.49 -10.46 -9.06
C TYR A 63 25.20 -11.84 -8.47
N ARG A 64 25.77 -12.88 -9.10
CA ARG A 64 25.59 -14.29 -8.70
C ARG A 64 26.75 -14.84 -7.85
N GLY A 65 27.75 -14.02 -7.55
CA GLY A 65 28.86 -14.39 -6.67
C GLY A 65 28.58 -14.12 -5.19
N LYS A 66 29.62 -14.21 -4.35
CA LYS A 66 29.53 -13.93 -2.91
C LYS A 66 29.73 -12.44 -2.61
N GLY A 67 28.93 -11.92 -1.68
CA GLY A 67 29.00 -10.54 -1.18
C GLY A 67 28.35 -9.52 -2.12
N ASP A 68 28.41 -8.25 -1.71
CA ASP A 68 27.82 -7.15 -2.45
C ASP A 68 28.68 -6.74 -3.66
N MET A 69 27.99 -6.24 -4.69
CA MET A 69 28.60 -5.77 -5.93
C MET A 69 28.15 -4.32 -6.20
N PRO A 70 28.78 -3.32 -5.54
CA PRO A 70 28.53 -1.92 -5.85
C PRO A 70 28.99 -1.59 -7.28
N ILE A 71 28.46 -0.52 -7.85
CA ILE A 71 28.66 -0.16 -9.26
C ILE A 71 30.13 0.08 -9.58
N GLU A 72 30.85 0.76 -8.70
CA GLU A 72 32.27 1.08 -8.81
C GLU A 72 33.11 -0.19 -8.92
N ARG A 73 32.81 -1.17 -8.07
CA ARG A 73 33.45 -2.50 -8.11
C ARG A 73 33.09 -3.25 -9.39
N ALA A 74 31.83 -3.21 -9.81
CA ALA A 74 31.39 -3.85 -11.05
C ALA A 74 32.08 -3.24 -12.28
N ILE A 75 32.27 -1.92 -12.31
CA ILE A 75 33.03 -1.24 -13.35
C ILE A 75 34.49 -1.69 -13.31
N LYS A 76 35.15 -1.61 -12.15
CA LYS A 76 36.55 -2.01 -11.95
C LYS A 76 36.80 -3.45 -12.42
N GLU A 77 35.89 -4.37 -12.10
CA GLU A 77 35.95 -5.77 -12.49
C GLU A 77 35.39 -6.05 -13.91
N CYS A 78 35.06 -5.00 -14.69
CA CYS A 78 34.51 -5.09 -16.05
C CYS A 78 33.26 -5.98 -16.15
N ARG A 79 32.42 -6.00 -15.11
CA ARG A 79 31.21 -6.82 -14.98
C ARG A 79 30.00 -6.15 -15.63
N PHE A 80 30.08 -5.90 -16.93
CA PHE A 80 28.92 -5.44 -17.70
C PHE A 80 27.76 -6.43 -17.52
N ALA A 81 26.62 -5.93 -17.02
CA ALA A 81 25.50 -6.75 -16.57
C ALA A 81 24.57 -7.22 -17.69
N PHE A 82 24.83 -6.76 -18.91
CA PHE A 82 24.05 -7.04 -20.11
C PHE A 82 24.96 -7.70 -21.17
N GLY A 83 24.38 -8.12 -22.28
CA GLY A 83 25.12 -8.75 -23.36
C GLY A 83 25.43 -10.23 -23.16
N GLN A 84 26.08 -10.81 -24.16
CA GLN A 84 26.27 -12.27 -24.24
C GLN A 84 27.25 -12.82 -23.19
N HIS A 85 28.10 -11.94 -22.64
CA HIS A 85 29.13 -12.30 -21.67
C HIS A 85 28.72 -12.07 -20.20
N ALA A 86 27.50 -11.60 -19.93
CA ALA A 86 27.04 -11.30 -18.56
C ALA A 86 27.13 -12.51 -17.63
N ALA A 87 26.63 -13.67 -18.07
CA ALA A 87 26.65 -14.91 -17.29
C ALA A 87 28.08 -15.38 -16.95
N ALA A 88 29.01 -15.29 -17.91
CA ALA A 88 30.42 -15.61 -17.70
C ALA A 88 31.10 -14.66 -16.71
N ARG A 89 30.56 -13.44 -16.56
CA ARG A 89 31.00 -12.44 -15.57
C ARG A 89 30.19 -12.52 -14.27
N SER A 90 29.49 -13.62 -14.02
CA SER A 90 28.63 -13.81 -12.83
C SER A 90 27.56 -12.73 -12.66
N MET A 91 27.12 -12.13 -13.76
CA MET A 91 26.08 -11.11 -13.77
C MET A 91 24.83 -11.61 -14.49
N GLU A 92 23.70 -11.07 -14.07
CA GLU A 92 22.42 -11.22 -14.75
C GLU A 92 21.75 -9.85 -14.84
N SER A 93 21.15 -9.54 -16.00
CA SER A 93 20.42 -8.28 -16.18
C SER A 93 19.26 -8.19 -15.19
N PRO A 94 18.97 -7.02 -14.61
CA PRO A 94 17.83 -6.86 -13.72
C PRO A 94 16.51 -7.25 -14.39
N PRO A 95 15.51 -7.74 -13.63
CA PRO A 95 14.19 -7.99 -14.18
C PRO A 95 13.55 -6.70 -14.71
N HIS A 96 12.55 -6.84 -15.58
CA HIS A 96 11.76 -5.72 -16.13
C HIS A 96 12.60 -4.62 -16.81
N THR A 97 13.72 -4.99 -17.43
CA THR A 97 14.57 -4.09 -18.22
C THR A 97 14.54 -4.50 -19.68
N LEU A 98 14.77 -3.56 -20.61
CA LEU A 98 14.90 -3.84 -22.03
C LEU A 98 15.89 -4.99 -22.25
N PRO A 99 15.48 -6.11 -22.89
CA PRO A 99 16.40 -7.19 -23.18
C PRO A 99 17.50 -6.69 -24.11
N PHE A 100 18.76 -7.02 -23.82
CA PHE A 100 19.87 -6.58 -24.66
C PHE A 100 19.76 -7.06 -26.11
N ALA A 101 19.14 -8.23 -26.32
CA ALA A 101 18.82 -8.78 -27.64
C ALA A 101 17.83 -7.93 -28.46
N ALA A 102 17.13 -6.98 -27.84
CA ALA A 102 16.26 -6.04 -28.56
C ALA A 102 17.07 -4.96 -29.33
N LEU A 103 18.36 -4.78 -29.02
CA LEU A 103 19.23 -3.89 -29.77
C LEU A 103 19.68 -4.52 -31.10
N PRO A 104 19.77 -3.76 -32.20
CA PRO A 104 20.44 -4.22 -33.41
C PRO A 104 21.91 -4.53 -33.15
N ARG A 105 22.43 -5.54 -33.85
CA ARG A 105 23.83 -6.01 -33.72
C ARG A 105 24.88 -4.88 -33.73
N PRO A 106 24.81 -3.86 -34.63
CA PRO A 106 25.79 -2.78 -34.62
C PRO A 106 25.87 -2.05 -33.28
N VAL A 107 24.73 -1.72 -32.67
CA VAL A 107 24.67 -0.97 -31.40
C VAL A 107 25.08 -1.87 -30.23
N ALA A 108 24.59 -3.11 -30.20
CA ALA A 108 24.97 -4.09 -29.17
C ALA A 108 26.49 -4.31 -29.14
N HIS A 109 27.11 -4.44 -30.31
CA HIS A 109 28.56 -4.64 -30.44
C HIS A 109 29.38 -3.44 -29.91
N LEU A 110 28.91 -2.21 -30.10
CA LEU A 110 29.58 -1.03 -29.53
C LEU A 110 29.56 -1.06 -28.00
N PHE A 111 28.47 -1.45 -27.35
CA PHE A 111 28.45 -1.60 -25.89
C PHE A 111 29.38 -2.70 -25.40
N GLU A 112 29.41 -3.85 -26.08
CA GLU A 112 30.31 -4.94 -25.70
C GLU A 112 31.79 -4.57 -25.84
N ARG A 113 32.15 -3.79 -26.87
CA ARG A 113 33.49 -3.22 -27.05
C ARG A 113 33.81 -2.15 -26.01
N ALA A 114 32.89 -1.23 -25.75
CA ALA A 114 33.11 -0.11 -24.83
C ALA A 114 33.36 -0.58 -23.38
N PHE A 115 32.65 -1.62 -22.96
CA PHE A 115 32.73 -2.18 -21.61
C PHE A 115 33.59 -3.45 -21.53
N ALA A 116 34.39 -3.73 -22.57
CA ALA A 116 35.38 -4.79 -22.56
C ALA A 116 36.56 -4.45 -21.63
N PRO A 117 37.30 -5.46 -21.15
CA PRO A 117 38.54 -5.24 -20.41
C PRO A 117 39.56 -4.40 -21.21
N PRO A 118 40.38 -3.57 -20.54
CA PRO A 118 41.31 -2.62 -21.19
C PRO A 118 42.35 -3.26 -22.14
N ASN A 119 42.68 -4.54 -21.97
CA ASN A 119 43.67 -5.25 -22.79
C ASN A 119 43.07 -5.92 -24.03
N SER A 120 41.82 -5.61 -24.38
CA SER A 120 41.24 -6.08 -25.64
C SER A 120 41.97 -5.42 -26.81
N ALA A 121 42.25 -6.19 -27.87
CA ALA A 121 42.94 -5.70 -29.08
C ALA A 121 42.17 -4.59 -29.84
N GLN A 122 41.02 -4.15 -29.32
CA GLN A 122 40.11 -3.20 -29.93
C GLN A 122 39.95 -1.98 -29.01
N ARG A 123 40.15 -0.78 -29.57
CA ARG A 123 39.88 0.48 -28.86
C ARG A 123 38.38 0.65 -28.57
N ARG A 124 38.05 1.37 -27.49
CA ARG A 124 36.66 1.72 -27.19
C ARG A 124 36.06 2.52 -28.36
N PRO A 125 34.75 2.41 -28.62
CA PRO A 125 34.12 3.10 -29.73
C PRO A 125 34.25 4.62 -29.65
N SER A 126 34.61 5.23 -30.78
CA SER A 126 34.64 6.68 -30.94
C SER A 126 33.23 7.28 -30.98
N ALA A 127 33.12 8.59 -30.73
CA ALA A 127 31.86 9.32 -30.87
C ALA A 127 31.27 9.21 -32.30
N ARG A 128 32.14 9.14 -33.32
CA ARG A 128 31.71 8.95 -34.71
C ARG A 128 31.07 7.58 -34.95
N GLU A 129 31.61 6.52 -34.36
CA GLU A 129 31.00 5.18 -34.44
C GLU A 129 29.64 5.13 -33.76
N TRP A 130 29.51 5.76 -32.58
CA TRP A 130 28.22 5.90 -31.89
C TRP A 130 27.19 6.65 -32.72
N LEU A 131 27.58 7.81 -33.28
CA LEU A 131 26.70 8.61 -34.14
C LEU A 131 26.14 7.79 -35.30
N LEU A 132 27.03 7.17 -36.10
CA LEU A 132 26.64 6.37 -37.26
C LEU A 132 25.72 5.19 -36.88
N ALA A 133 26.00 4.53 -35.75
CA ALA A 133 25.18 3.41 -35.29
C ALA A 133 23.80 3.85 -34.77
N LEU A 134 23.72 4.98 -34.07
CA LEU A 134 22.48 5.52 -33.51
C LEU A 134 21.59 6.16 -34.58
N GLU A 135 22.16 6.84 -35.58
CA GLU A 135 21.42 7.35 -36.75
C GLU A 135 20.79 6.20 -37.53
N ARG A 136 21.58 5.14 -37.80
CA ARG A 136 21.08 3.92 -38.43
C ARG A 136 19.97 3.27 -37.62
N LEU A 137 20.15 3.14 -36.30
CA LEU A 137 19.11 2.62 -35.41
C LEU A 137 17.83 3.45 -35.57
N GLY A 138 17.93 4.78 -35.55
CA GLY A 138 16.79 5.70 -35.71
C GLY A 138 16.01 5.47 -37.01
N GLY A 139 16.71 5.25 -38.13
CA GLY A 139 16.09 4.91 -39.42
C GLY A 139 15.47 3.52 -39.49
N GLU A 140 15.95 2.57 -38.68
CA GLU A 140 15.43 1.19 -38.62
C GLU A 140 14.29 1.01 -37.58
N LEU A 141 13.85 2.07 -36.89
CA LEU A 141 12.71 1.99 -35.96
C LEU A 141 11.38 1.91 -36.71
N ARG A 142 10.42 1.18 -36.15
CA ARG A 142 9.00 1.24 -36.52
C ARG A 142 8.14 1.55 -35.30
N THR A 143 6.99 2.15 -35.54
CA THR A 143 5.95 2.35 -34.52
C THR A 143 5.21 1.03 -34.25
N CYS A 144 4.90 0.78 -32.99
CA CYS A 144 4.11 -0.38 -32.59
C CYS A 144 2.65 -0.24 -33.00
N GLN A 145 2.04 -1.37 -33.38
CA GLN A 145 0.61 -1.43 -33.71
C GLN A 145 -0.30 -1.27 -32.48
N HIS A 146 0.20 -1.57 -31.27
CA HIS A 146 -0.59 -1.51 -30.03
C HIS A 146 -0.46 -0.16 -29.30
N SER A 147 0.59 0.60 -29.56
CA SER A 147 0.83 1.91 -28.94
C SER A 147 1.69 2.77 -29.86
N ALA A 148 1.17 3.94 -30.23
CA ALA A 148 1.91 4.91 -31.06
C ALA A 148 3.18 5.46 -30.39
N LEU A 149 3.30 5.30 -29.07
CA LEU A 149 4.43 5.77 -28.27
C LEU A 149 5.62 4.81 -28.31
N HIS A 150 5.38 3.55 -28.64
CA HIS A 150 6.43 2.54 -28.68
C HIS A 150 7.08 2.55 -30.05
N LYS A 151 8.38 2.88 -30.08
CA LYS A 151 9.24 2.72 -31.25
C LYS A 151 10.28 1.64 -30.99
N TYR A 152 10.46 0.73 -31.92
CA TYR A 152 11.41 -0.38 -31.76
C TYR A 152 11.97 -0.84 -33.12
N PRO A 153 13.13 -1.52 -33.15
CA PRO A 153 13.74 -1.94 -34.42
C PRO A 153 12.82 -2.84 -35.24
N GLN A 154 12.72 -2.57 -36.54
CA GLN A 154 11.86 -3.29 -37.49
C GLN A 154 12.13 -4.80 -37.54
N ARG A 155 13.37 -5.21 -37.29
CA ARG A 155 13.79 -6.62 -37.29
C ARG A 155 13.40 -7.39 -36.02
N SER A 156 12.92 -6.72 -34.97
CA SER A 156 12.41 -7.41 -33.79
C SER A 156 11.04 -8.02 -34.09
N PRO A 157 10.81 -9.32 -33.79
CA PRO A 157 9.55 -9.99 -34.12
C PRO A 157 8.37 -9.44 -33.29
N VAL A 158 8.64 -9.00 -32.05
CA VAL A 158 7.63 -8.50 -31.10
C VAL A 158 8.09 -7.16 -30.53
N CYS A 159 7.13 -6.29 -30.19
CA CYS A 159 7.43 -5.03 -29.51
C CYS A 159 7.97 -5.32 -28.09
N PRO A 160 9.24 -4.98 -27.79
CA PRO A 160 9.82 -5.25 -26.48
C PRO A 160 9.15 -4.38 -25.39
N TRP A 161 8.72 -3.17 -25.74
CA TRP A 161 8.05 -2.25 -24.82
C TRP A 161 6.69 -2.79 -24.36
N CYS A 162 5.83 -3.26 -25.27
CA CYS A 162 4.56 -3.90 -24.87
C CYS A 162 4.78 -5.12 -23.96
N THR A 163 5.79 -5.94 -24.25
CA THR A 163 6.13 -7.09 -23.41
C THR A 163 6.57 -6.65 -22.02
N LEU A 164 7.40 -5.62 -21.93
CA LEU A 164 7.84 -5.06 -20.64
C LEU A 164 6.70 -4.44 -19.86
N GLU A 165 5.83 -3.64 -20.48
CA GLU A 165 4.67 -3.05 -19.81
C GLU A 165 3.72 -4.13 -19.29
N ARG A 166 3.48 -5.19 -20.08
CA ARG A 166 2.62 -6.31 -19.65
C ARG A 166 3.22 -7.12 -18.49
N THR A 167 4.53 -7.36 -18.52
CA THR A 167 5.22 -8.18 -17.51
C THR A 167 5.58 -7.41 -16.25
N SER A 168 5.79 -6.10 -16.34
CA SER A 168 6.13 -5.22 -15.21
C SER A 168 4.93 -4.48 -14.62
N GLY A 169 3.81 -4.40 -15.34
CA GLY A 169 2.66 -3.57 -14.97
C GLY A 169 2.91 -2.07 -15.00
N THR A 170 4.06 -1.61 -15.53
CA THR A 170 4.48 -0.20 -15.55
C THR A 170 4.49 0.33 -16.98
N LEU A 171 3.91 1.51 -17.23
CA LEU A 171 3.99 2.20 -18.52
C LEU A 171 5.31 2.97 -18.64
N PHE A 172 6.06 2.75 -19.72
CA PHE A 172 7.37 3.37 -19.92
C PHE A 172 7.31 4.64 -20.77
N PHE A 173 6.29 4.78 -21.61
CA PHE A 173 6.10 5.93 -22.49
C PHE A 173 4.71 6.52 -22.28
N VAL A 174 4.64 7.84 -22.16
CA VAL A 174 3.40 8.60 -21.97
C VAL A 174 3.29 9.60 -23.12
N PRO A 175 2.12 9.79 -23.76
CA PRO A 175 2.00 10.76 -24.84
C PRO A 175 2.30 12.16 -24.31
N PRO A 176 3.01 13.02 -25.06
CA PRO A 176 2.96 14.44 -24.81
C PRO A 176 1.51 14.89 -25.07
N VAL A 177 0.78 15.17 -24.00
CA VAL A 177 -0.50 15.86 -24.12
C VAL A 177 -0.17 17.26 -24.61
N HIS A 178 -0.58 17.58 -25.84
CA HIS A 178 -0.52 18.94 -26.36
C HIS A 178 -1.07 19.88 -25.29
N GLN A 179 -0.23 20.77 -24.79
CA GLN A 179 -0.69 21.90 -24.00
C GLN A 179 -1.46 22.81 -24.95
N SER A 180 -2.76 22.56 -25.09
CA SER A 180 -3.66 23.58 -25.59
C SER A 180 -3.70 24.67 -24.52
N ALA A 181 -2.94 25.73 -24.77
CA ALA A 181 -3.11 27.03 -24.16
C ALA A 181 -4.45 27.62 -24.65
N ALA A 182 -5.55 27.09 -24.13
CA ALA A 182 -6.88 27.68 -24.20
C ALA A 182 -7.73 26.98 -23.14
N GLY A 183 -8.35 27.74 -22.25
CA GLY A 183 -9.34 27.22 -21.31
C GLY A 183 -10.41 26.45 -22.07
N GLY A 184 -10.56 25.17 -21.74
CA GLY A 184 -11.48 24.28 -22.42
C GLY A 184 -11.13 22.82 -22.17
N SER A 185 -11.63 22.28 -21.05
CA SER A 185 -12.01 20.87 -20.88
C SER A 185 -11.05 19.81 -21.46
N GLY A 186 -9.99 19.48 -20.71
CA GLY A 186 -9.35 18.16 -20.79
C GLY A 186 -10.20 17.15 -20.02
N ALA A 187 -11.08 16.46 -20.74
CA ALA A 187 -12.16 15.61 -20.24
C ALA A 187 -11.70 14.51 -19.28
N GLY A 188 -11.93 14.77 -17.99
CA GLY A 188 -12.60 13.80 -17.13
C GLY A 188 -13.87 14.47 -16.61
N LEU A 189 -14.72 13.72 -15.91
CA LEU A 189 -16.03 14.16 -15.44
C LEU A 189 -15.91 15.46 -14.61
N GLY A 190 -16.52 16.58 -15.01
CA GLY A 190 -16.66 17.74 -14.13
C GLY A 190 -17.45 17.38 -12.86
N ASP A 191 -17.47 18.25 -11.85
CA ASP A 191 -18.36 18.05 -10.68
C ASP A 191 -19.83 17.92 -11.14
N ALA A 192 -20.21 18.62 -12.22
CA ALA A 192 -21.50 18.49 -12.90
C ALA A 192 -21.72 17.10 -13.54
N ASP A 193 -20.67 16.45 -14.06
CA ASP A 193 -20.77 15.12 -14.69
C ASP A 193 -20.75 13.99 -13.66
N LEU A 194 -20.32 14.25 -12.41
CA LEU A 194 -20.42 13.30 -11.30
C LEU A 194 -21.83 13.20 -10.72
N GLU A 195 -22.63 14.26 -10.83
CA GLU A 195 -24.00 14.28 -10.30
C GLU A 195 -24.89 13.15 -10.84
N PRO A 196 -24.93 12.83 -12.15
CA PRO A 196 -25.70 11.68 -12.64
C PRO A 196 -25.21 10.34 -12.09
N ILE A 197 -23.90 10.17 -11.86
CA ILE A 197 -23.34 8.95 -11.25
C ILE A 197 -23.76 8.87 -9.78
N TRP A 198 -23.70 10.00 -9.07
CA TRP A 198 -24.12 10.07 -7.68
C TRP A 198 -25.62 9.78 -7.51
N ASN A 199 -26.45 10.29 -8.41
CA ASN A 199 -27.88 9.99 -8.44
C ASN A 199 -28.16 8.49 -8.64
N ARG A 200 -27.37 7.81 -9.49
CA ARG A 200 -27.45 6.34 -9.65
C ARG A 200 -27.05 5.58 -8.39
N ILE A 201 -26.08 6.09 -7.62
CA ILE A 201 -25.69 5.52 -6.31
C ILE A 201 -26.83 5.68 -5.31
N LEU A 202 -27.41 6.87 -5.21
CA LEU A 202 -28.52 7.16 -4.29
C LEU A 202 -29.81 6.44 -4.66
N ALA A 203 -30.04 6.15 -5.95
CA ALA A 203 -31.19 5.39 -6.41
C ALA A 203 -31.19 3.92 -5.92
N VAL A 204 -30.03 3.40 -5.48
CA VAL A 204 -29.98 2.10 -4.81
C VAL A 204 -30.47 2.28 -3.37
N GLU A 205 -31.76 2.06 -3.15
CA GLU A 205 -32.34 2.18 -1.81
C GLU A 205 -31.74 1.15 -0.84
N PRO A 206 -31.40 1.57 0.40
CA PRO A 206 -30.92 0.65 1.43
C PRO A 206 -31.98 -0.42 1.75
N PRO A 207 -31.58 -1.64 2.12
CA PRO A 207 -32.51 -2.60 2.67
C PRO A 207 -33.11 -2.05 3.97
N THR A 208 -34.39 -2.33 4.23
CA THR A 208 -35.06 -1.92 5.48
C THR A 208 -34.34 -2.51 6.70
N ASP A 209 -34.29 -1.77 7.80
CA ASP A 209 -33.82 -2.30 9.07
C ASP A 209 -34.90 -3.26 9.62
N GLU A 210 -34.63 -4.55 9.47
CA GLU A 210 -35.49 -5.61 10.01
C GLU A 210 -34.83 -6.20 11.25
N GLU A 211 -35.59 -6.22 12.34
CA GLU A 211 -35.23 -7.02 13.51
C GLU A 211 -35.38 -8.51 13.22
N PRO A 212 -34.57 -9.37 13.85
CA PRO A 212 -34.71 -10.82 13.69
C PRO A 212 -36.14 -11.23 14.09
N PRO A 213 -36.87 -11.94 13.22
CA PRO A 213 -38.26 -12.27 13.50
C PRO A 213 -38.36 -13.07 14.79
N ALA A 214 -39.17 -12.58 15.73
CA ALA A 214 -39.53 -13.37 16.90
C ALA A 214 -40.36 -14.56 16.41
N PRO A 215 -40.05 -15.80 16.83
CA PRO A 215 -40.89 -16.94 16.46
C PRO A 215 -42.29 -16.67 17.03
N ALA A 216 -43.27 -16.47 16.15
CA ALA A 216 -44.64 -16.23 16.55
C ALA A 216 -45.13 -17.44 17.34
N ALA A 217 -45.27 -17.28 18.66
CA ALA A 217 -45.77 -18.33 19.55
C ALA A 217 -47.13 -18.89 19.11
N ALA A 218 -47.87 -18.12 18.30
CA ALA A 218 -49.18 -18.46 17.75
C ALA A 218 -49.19 -19.51 16.61
N GLN A 219 -48.05 -19.83 15.98
CA GLN A 219 -48.01 -20.77 14.84
C GLN A 219 -47.50 -22.17 15.19
N LEU A 220 -47.08 -22.41 16.42
CA LEU A 220 -46.65 -23.74 16.86
C LEU A 220 -47.89 -24.57 17.22
N ALA A 221 -48.31 -25.45 16.29
CA ALA A 221 -49.31 -26.49 16.55
C ALA A 221 -48.97 -27.27 17.84
N PRO A 222 -49.96 -27.85 18.55
CA PRO A 222 -49.70 -28.57 19.80
C PRO A 222 -48.67 -29.68 19.58
N ILE A 223 -47.47 -29.47 20.11
CA ILE A 223 -46.33 -30.37 19.91
C ILE A 223 -46.50 -31.58 20.80
N THR A 224 -46.62 -32.75 20.19
CA THR A 224 -46.63 -34.02 20.91
C THR A 224 -45.22 -34.37 21.38
N PRO A 225 -45.02 -34.64 22.68
CA PRO A 225 -43.70 -34.97 23.19
C PRO A 225 -43.26 -36.36 22.71
N THR A 226 -41.96 -36.53 22.47
CA THR A 226 -41.35 -37.80 22.08
C THR A 226 -41.52 -38.80 23.24
N PRO A 227 -42.26 -39.90 23.03
CA PRO A 227 -42.59 -40.83 24.11
C PRO A 227 -41.32 -41.45 24.70
N LEU A 228 -41.34 -41.70 26.01
CA LEU A 228 -40.31 -42.52 26.65
C LEU A 228 -40.40 -43.94 26.10
N SER A 229 -39.25 -44.55 25.79
CA SER A 229 -39.19 -45.96 25.40
C SER A 229 -39.73 -46.86 26.51
N GLU A 230 -40.37 -47.96 26.12
CA GLU A 230 -40.92 -48.96 27.06
C GLU A 230 -39.95 -49.41 28.17
N PRO A 231 -38.66 -49.72 27.90
CA PRO A 231 -37.72 -50.06 28.97
C PRO A 231 -37.52 -48.92 29.98
N LEU A 232 -37.50 -47.66 29.53
CA LEU A 232 -37.33 -46.51 30.42
C LEU A 232 -38.59 -46.24 31.27
N ARG A 233 -39.78 -46.52 30.75
CA ARG A 233 -41.04 -46.46 31.52
C ARG A 233 -41.04 -47.48 32.66
N LEU A 234 -40.63 -48.72 32.37
CA LEU A 234 -40.50 -49.79 33.36
C LEU A 234 -39.45 -49.46 34.43
N ILE A 235 -38.27 -48.98 34.01
CA ILE A 235 -37.21 -48.54 34.92
C ILE A 235 -37.70 -47.41 35.83
N ARG A 236 -38.47 -46.45 35.32
CA ARG A 236 -39.05 -45.36 36.11
C ARG A 236 -40.04 -45.88 37.15
N ARG A 237 -40.94 -46.79 36.79
CA ARG A 237 -41.89 -47.43 37.73
C ARG A 237 -41.14 -48.22 38.81
N ARG A 238 -40.13 -49.00 38.43
CA ARG A 238 -39.26 -49.75 39.35
C ARG A 238 -38.52 -48.82 40.32
N ASN A 239 -37.96 -47.73 39.83
CA ASN A 239 -37.27 -46.75 40.67
C ASN A 239 -38.24 -46.04 41.63
N ALA A 240 -39.48 -45.75 41.21
CA ALA A 240 -40.54 -45.19 42.06
C ALA A 240 -41.03 -46.18 43.15
N LEU A 241 -41.09 -47.47 42.84
CA LEU A 241 -41.40 -48.52 43.81
C LEU A 241 -40.29 -48.67 44.86
N LYS A 242 -39.02 -48.79 44.43
CA LYS A 242 -37.85 -48.82 45.34
C LYS A 242 -37.83 -47.61 46.27
N ALA A 243 -38.14 -46.45 45.70
CA ALA A 243 -38.32 -45.21 46.40
C ALA A 243 -39.39 -45.30 47.51
N ALA A 244 -40.62 -45.69 47.16
CA ALA A 244 -41.70 -45.84 48.13
C ALA A 244 -41.35 -46.84 49.25
N VAL A 245 -40.65 -47.93 48.92
CA VAL A 245 -40.17 -48.92 49.90
C VAL A 245 -39.16 -48.32 50.88
N ILE A 246 -38.15 -47.59 50.39
CA ILE A 246 -37.15 -46.93 51.27
C ILE A 246 -37.82 -45.88 52.18
N ALA A 247 -38.75 -45.09 51.63
CA ALA A 247 -39.50 -44.12 52.41
C ALA A 247 -40.39 -44.80 53.47
N GLY A 248 -41.04 -45.92 53.11
CA GLY A 248 -41.84 -46.73 54.03
C GLY A 248 -41.00 -47.33 55.16
N ILE A 249 -39.83 -47.89 54.85
CA ILE A 249 -38.89 -48.43 55.86
C ILE A 249 -38.41 -47.32 56.79
N ALA A 250 -38.07 -46.15 56.26
CA ALA A 250 -37.64 -45.00 57.06
C ALA A 250 -38.76 -44.51 57.99
N LEU A 251 -40.00 -44.40 57.49
CA LEU A 251 -41.18 -44.02 58.29
C LEU A 251 -41.46 -45.04 59.40
N MET A 252 -41.36 -46.33 59.10
CA MET A 252 -41.53 -47.40 60.09
C MET A 252 -40.43 -47.35 61.16
N ALA A 253 -39.17 -47.15 60.78
CA ALA A 253 -38.06 -47.03 61.73
C ALA A 253 -38.20 -45.82 62.65
N ILE A 254 -38.69 -44.68 62.12
CA ILE A 254 -38.99 -43.47 62.90
C ILE A 254 -40.14 -43.72 63.89
N ALA A 255 -41.19 -44.44 63.47
CA ALA A 255 -42.31 -44.76 64.34
C ALA A 255 -41.93 -45.68 65.52
N ILE A 256 -41.00 -46.62 65.29
CA ILE A 256 -40.52 -47.54 66.33
C ILE A 256 -39.52 -46.85 67.28
N HIS A 257 -38.61 -46.02 66.75
CA HIS A 257 -37.58 -45.34 67.54
C HIS A 257 -37.46 -43.84 67.20
N PRO A 258 -38.34 -42.98 67.74
CA PRO A 258 -38.41 -41.56 67.36
C PRO A 258 -37.15 -40.76 67.74
N GLN A 259 -36.44 -41.17 68.81
CA GLN A 259 -35.21 -40.53 69.28
C GLN A 259 -34.02 -40.68 68.31
N LEU A 260 -34.08 -41.65 67.39
CA LEU A 260 -33.05 -41.93 66.38
C LEU A 260 -33.43 -41.42 64.98
N SER A 261 -34.48 -40.61 64.88
CA SER A 261 -34.94 -40.02 63.61
C SER A 261 -33.84 -39.24 62.88
N TRP A 262 -32.94 -38.59 63.63
CA TRP A 262 -31.77 -37.89 63.09
C TRP A 262 -30.79 -38.79 62.32
N LEU A 263 -30.82 -40.11 62.55
CA LEU A 263 -29.96 -41.09 61.87
C LEU A 263 -30.67 -41.78 60.69
N TRP A 264 -31.95 -42.13 60.84
CA TRP A 264 -32.70 -42.83 59.80
C TRP A 264 -33.02 -41.98 58.58
N LEU A 265 -33.32 -40.69 58.77
CA LEU A 265 -33.57 -39.76 57.66
C LEU A 265 -32.36 -39.58 56.73
N PRO A 266 -31.14 -39.25 57.23
CA PRO A 266 -29.98 -39.14 56.36
C PRO A 266 -29.59 -40.48 55.73
N LEU A 267 -29.75 -41.61 56.43
CA LEU A 267 -29.47 -42.94 55.87
C LEU A 267 -30.40 -43.25 54.69
N ALA A 268 -31.71 -42.95 54.81
CA ALA A 268 -32.68 -43.12 53.73
C ALA A 268 -32.35 -42.22 52.53
N VAL A 269 -31.93 -40.98 52.78
CA VAL A 269 -31.49 -40.03 51.73
C VAL A 269 -30.25 -40.53 51.00
N VAL A 270 -29.30 -41.18 51.69
CA VAL A 270 -28.07 -41.74 51.08
C VAL A 270 -28.35 -43.07 50.35
N ALA A 271 -29.20 -43.94 50.88
CA ALA A 271 -29.55 -45.23 50.27
C ALA A 271 -30.40 -45.07 48.99
N TRP A 272 -31.21 -44.02 48.93
CA TRP A 272 -32.10 -43.72 47.80
C TRP A 272 -31.41 -43.62 46.43
N PRO A 273 -30.34 -42.82 46.22
CA PRO A 273 -29.65 -42.73 44.94
C PRO A 273 -28.88 -44.01 44.58
N LEU A 274 -28.43 -44.80 45.56
CA LEU A 274 -27.63 -46.03 45.35
C LEU A 274 -28.46 -47.19 44.78
N THR A 275 -29.76 -47.21 45.04
CA THR A 275 -30.67 -48.28 44.58
C THR A 275 -31.35 -47.99 43.23
N GLN A 276 -31.19 -46.78 42.70
CA GLN A 276 -31.84 -46.31 41.48
C GLN A 276 -31.01 -46.58 40.22
N ASP A 277 -31.69 -47.06 39.18
CA ASP A 277 -31.10 -47.21 37.86
C ASP A 277 -30.91 -45.82 37.20
N ASN A 278 -29.67 -45.53 36.80
CA ASN A 278 -29.27 -44.24 36.25
C ASN A 278 -29.75 -44.00 34.81
N ALA A 279 -30.32 -45.00 34.13
CA ALA A 279 -30.80 -44.85 32.75
C ALA A 279 -31.84 -43.72 32.57
N ALA A 280 -32.80 -43.60 33.50
CA ALA A 280 -33.80 -42.53 33.46
C ALA A 280 -33.19 -41.14 33.74
N ARG A 281 -32.16 -41.06 34.60
CA ARG A 281 -31.42 -39.82 34.86
C ARG A 281 -30.60 -39.40 33.64
N ARG A 282 -29.92 -40.34 32.98
CA ARG A 282 -29.18 -40.11 31.73
C ARG A 282 -30.08 -39.61 30.61
N GLU A 283 -31.27 -40.20 30.44
CA GLU A 283 -32.24 -39.74 29.43
C GLU A 283 -32.75 -38.33 29.74
N ARG A 284 -33.07 -38.02 31.00
CA ARG A 284 -33.44 -36.66 31.41
C ARG A 284 -32.30 -35.67 31.14
N GLN A 285 -31.05 -36.05 31.42
CA GLN A 285 -29.87 -35.23 31.12
C GLN A 285 -29.73 -35.02 29.60
N ARG A 286 -29.91 -36.06 28.77
CA ARG A 286 -29.89 -35.94 27.30
C ARG A 286 -30.93 -34.93 26.79
N ARG A 287 -32.19 -35.05 27.22
CA ARG A 287 -33.25 -34.10 26.84
C ARG A 287 -32.99 -32.68 27.35
N ARG A 288 -32.43 -32.53 28.56
CA ARG A 288 -32.01 -31.23 29.10
C ARG A 288 -30.87 -30.62 28.27
N MET A 289 -29.88 -31.43 27.89
CA MET A 289 -28.78 -30.98 27.03
C MET A 289 -29.27 -30.59 25.64
N ALA A 290 -30.25 -31.30 25.07
CA ALA A 290 -30.88 -30.92 23.80
C ALA A 290 -31.58 -29.55 23.90
N LEU A 291 -32.29 -29.26 24.99
CA LEU A 291 -32.89 -27.95 25.23
C LEU A 291 -31.82 -26.84 25.37
N LEU A 292 -30.75 -27.11 26.11
CA LEU A 292 -29.65 -26.14 26.25
C LEU A 292 -28.93 -25.89 24.92
N ALA A 293 -28.73 -26.93 24.12
CA ALA A 293 -28.15 -26.83 22.78
C ALA A 293 -29.03 -25.98 21.86
N ALA A 294 -30.35 -26.22 21.83
CA ALA A 294 -31.29 -25.42 21.05
C ALA A 294 -31.30 -23.93 21.47
N ARG A 295 -31.11 -23.63 22.76
CA ARG A 295 -30.99 -22.25 23.25
C ARG A 295 -29.67 -21.58 22.87
N ARG A 296 -28.57 -22.34 22.85
CA ARG A 296 -27.27 -21.83 22.38
C ARG A 296 -27.32 -21.52 20.88
N GLU A 297 -27.92 -22.41 20.10
CA GLU A 297 -28.13 -22.22 18.65
C GLU A 297 -28.89 -20.90 18.36
N LEU A 298 -29.87 -20.52 19.19
CA LEU A 298 -30.56 -19.23 19.06
C LEU A 298 -29.63 -18.03 19.30
N VAL A 299 -28.72 -18.11 20.28
CA VAL A 299 -27.73 -17.05 20.52
C VAL A 299 -26.79 -16.94 19.32
N ASP A 300 -26.30 -18.07 18.81
CA ASP A 300 -25.42 -18.11 17.65
C ASP A 300 -26.10 -17.51 16.41
N LEU A 301 -27.35 -17.88 16.13
CA LEU A 301 -28.15 -17.33 15.04
C LEU A 301 -28.40 -15.83 15.19
N ARG A 302 -28.65 -15.33 16.40
CA ARG A 302 -28.79 -13.90 16.67
C ARG A 302 -27.48 -13.14 16.43
N THR A 303 -26.34 -13.71 16.83
CA THR A 303 -25.04 -13.09 16.55
C THR A 303 -24.73 -13.08 15.05
N ALA A 304 -25.08 -14.16 14.33
CA ALA A 304 -24.95 -14.22 12.88
C ALA A 304 -25.84 -13.19 12.17
N TRP A 305 -27.06 -12.95 12.68
CA TRP A 305 -27.94 -11.88 12.19
C TRP A 305 -27.28 -10.51 12.35
N GLN A 306 -26.80 -10.20 13.54
CA GLN A 306 -26.16 -8.90 13.83
C GLN A 306 -24.92 -8.65 12.95
N ARG A 307 -24.16 -9.70 12.63
CA ARG A 307 -22.95 -9.60 11.80
C ARG A 307 -23.23 -9.48 10.31
N HIS A 308 -24.22 -10.19 9.77
CA HIS A 308 -24.35 -10.41 8.33
C HIS A 308 -25.69 -10.00 7.72
N ALA A 309 -26.72 -9.80 8.53
CA ALA A 309 -28.08 -9.46 8.08
C ALA A 309 -28.49 -8.01 8.39
N THR A 310 -27.57 -7.20 8.94
CA THR A 310 -27.79 -5.78 9.24
C THR A 310 -27.46 -4.90 8.03
N THR A 311 -27.98 -3.67 8.03
CA THR A 311 -27.72 -2.64 7.01
C THR A 311 -26.31 -2.07 7.08
N LYS A 312 -25.55 -2.38 8.13
CA LYS A 312 -24.22 -1.82 8.40
C LYS A 312 -23.26 -1.90 7.20
N SER A 313 -23.15 -3.05 6.56
CA SER A 313 -22.25 -3.20 5.39
C SER A 313 -22.65 -2.31 4.21
N PHE A 314 -23.95 -2.05 4.04
CA PHE A 314 -24.47 -1.13 3.05
C PHE A 314 -24.17 0.32 3.42
N THR A 315 -24.43 0.71 4.67
CA THR A 315 -24.16 2.08 5.15
C THR A 315 -22.67 2.41 5.12
N ASP A 316 -21.82 1.47 5.51
CA ASP A 316 -20.36 1.62 5.49
C ASP A 316 -19.87 1.83 4.05
N LYS A 317 -20.40 1.06 3.08
CA LYS A 317 -20.05 1.23 1.66
C LYS A 317 -20.54 2.56 1.11
N LEU A 318 -21.77 2.97 1.43
CA LEU A 318 -22.30 4.26 1.01
C LEU A 318 -21.48 5.43 1.58
N GLN A 319 -21.04 5.31 2.84
CA GLN A 319 -20.17 6.30 3.46
C GLN A 319 -18.80 6.37 2.78
N ALA A 320 -18.19 5.23 2.46
CA ALA A 320 -16.93 5.20 1.68
C ALA A 320 -17.08 5.89 0.31
N LEU A 321 -18.22 5.70 -0.37
CA LEU A 321 -18.52 6.38 -1.64
C LEU A 321 -18.69 7.91 -1.45
N ARG A 322 -19.27 8.36 -0.32
CA ARG A 322 -19.35 9.80 0.01
C ARG A 322 -17.97 10.40 0.21
N GLU A 323 -17.09 9.70 0.93
CA GLU A 323 -15.72 10.14 1.17
C GLU A 323 -14.91 10.22 -0.14
N LEU A 324 -15.10 9.27 -1.05
CA LEU A 324 -14.53 9.31 -2.39
C LEU A 324 -15.00 10.52 -3.21
N ARG A 325 -16.30 10.84 -3.17
CA ARG A 325 -16.85 12.05 -3.83
C ARG A 325 -16.21 13.33 -3.28
N GLU A 326 -16.09 13.45 -1.97
CA GLU A 326 -15.45 14.61 -1.33
C GLU A 326 -13.97 14.70 -1.68
N ARG A 327 -13.26 13.57 -1.76
CA ARG A 327 -11.87 13.53 -2.19
C ARG A 327 -11.72 13.96 -3.65
N TYR A 328 -12.63 13.54 -4.52
CA TYR A 328 -12.65 13.96 -5.92
C TYR A 328 -12.74 15.48 -6.05
N ARG A 329 -13.67 16.11 -5.31
CA ARG A 329 -13.86 17.56 -5.31
C ARG A 329 -12.62 18.33 -4.86
N LYS A 330 -11.90 17.80 -3.87
CA LYS A 330 -10.68 18.42 -3.32
C LYS A 330 -9.46 18.26 -4.22
N LEU A 331 -9.45 17.27 -5.12
CA LEU A 331 -8.31 16.93 -5.97
C LEU A 331 -7.83 18.11 -6.84
N GLY A 332 -8.76 18.91 -7.36
CA GLY A 332 -8.43 20.11 -8.14
C GLY A 332 -7.69 21.16 -7.30
N ALA A 333 -8.19 21.44 -6.10
CA ALA A 333 -7.57 22.40 -5.19
C ALA A 333 -6.20 21.91 -4.66
N GLU A 334 -6.04 20.60 -4.44
CA GLU A 334 -4.77 19.97 -4.10
C GLU A 334 -3.72 20.16 -5.22
N TYR A 335 -4.08 19.84 -6.46
CA TYR A 335 -3.19 20.03 -7.60
C TYR A 335 -2.74 21.48 -7.77
N GLN A 336 -3.65 22.44 -7.61
CA GLN A 336 -3.32 23.86 -7.67
C GLN A 336 -2.36 24.30 -6.55
N ARG A 337 -2.49 23.73 -5.35
CA ARG A 337 -1.53 23.98 -4.25
C ARG A 337 -0.15 23.40 -4.55
N ASP A 338 -0.10 22.19 -5.13
CA ASP A 338 1.15 21.52 -5.45
C ASP A 338 1.91 22.21 -6.60
N LEU A 339 1.20 22.71 -7.62
CA LEU A 339 1.79 23.54 -8.67
C LEU A 339 2.42 24.81 -8.11
N ARG A 340 1.70 25.56 -7.28
CA ARG A 340 2.23 26.77 -6.63
C ARG A 340 3.47 26.47 -5.78
N ARG A 341 3.52 25.30 -5.13
CA ARG A 341 4.69 24.86 -4.36
C ARG A 341 5.90 24.64 -5.28
N LEU A 342 5.73 23.97 -6.42
CA LEU A 342 6.81 23.75 -7.39
C LEU A 342 7.35 25.07 -7.95
N GLU A 343 6.46 26.02 -8.28
CA GLU A 343 6.83 27.36 -8.73
C GLU A 343 7.61 28.11 -7.66
N THR A 344 7.13 28.08 -6.42
CA THR A 344 7.80 28.73 -5.27
C THR A 344 9.19 28.15 -5.02
N SER A 345 9.30 26.82 -5.01
CA SER A 345 10.59 26.12 -4.85
C SER A 345 11.57 26.49 -5.95
N GLN A 346 11.12 26.59 -7.21
CA GLN A 346 12.00 26.99 -8.29
C GLN A 346 12.44 28.45 -8.19
N ARG A 347 11.52 29.37 -7.87
CA ARG A 347 11.87 30.77 -7.65
C ARG A 347 12.95 30.89 -6.56
N GLN A 348 12.85 30.09 -5.50
CA GLN A 348 13.85 30.05 -4.44
C GLN A 348 15.22 29.55 -4.94
N LEU A 349 15.24 28.49 -5.76
CA LEU A 349 16.49 27.99 -6.36
C LEU A 349 17.15 29.02 -7.29
N GLN A 350 16.36 29.72 -8.11
CA GLN A 350 16.88 30.79 -8.97
C GLN A 350 17.42 31.97 -8.16
N LEU A 351 16.69 32.38 -7.11
CA LEU A 351 17.15 33.42 -6.20
C LEU A 351 18.45 33.03 -5.52
N GLN A 352 18.56 31.79 -5.04
CA GLN A 352 19.77 31.29 -4.42
C GLN A 352 20.95 31.31 -5.39
N ALA A 353 20.79 30.76 -6.60
CA ALA A 353 21.84 30.78 -7.62
C ALA A 353 22.25 32.21 -8.04
N PHE A 354 21.29 33.15 -8.05
CA PHE A 354 21.59 34.57 -8.28
C PHE A 354 22.45 35.15 -7.16
N LEU A 355 22.10 34.89 -5.89
CA LEU A 355 22.85 35.37 -4.74
C LEU A 355 24.26 34.74 -4.63
N GLU A 356 24.41 33.47 -5.03
CA GLU A 356 25.72 32.78 -5.11
C GLU A 356 26.67 33.44 -6.12
N GLY A 357 26.14 34.11 -7.14
CA GLY A 357 26.95 34.88 -8.10
C GLY A 357 27.52 36.20 -7.56
N HIS A 358 27.09 36.65 -6.38
CA HIS A 358 27.49 37.93 -5.78
C HIS A 358 28.39 37.72 -4.58
N PHE A 359 29.72 37.83 -4.80
CA PHE A 359 30.72 37.66 -3.76
C PHE A 359 30.80 38.85 -2.79
N VAL A 360 30.95 38.55 -1.50
CA VAL A 360 31.15 39.54 -0.44
C VAL A 360 32.43 40.33 -0.68
N ASP A 361 33.51 39.65 -1.10
CA ASP A 361 34.82 40.28 -1.31
C ASP A 361 34.80 41.34 -2.42
N ALA A 362 34.08 41.07 -3.51
CA ALA A 362 33.91 42.01 -4.62
C ALA A 362 32.96 43.19 -4.29
N ALA A 363 32.15 43.09 -3.23
CA ALA A 363 31.11 44.06 -2.91
C ALA A 363 31.63 45.26 -2.09
N ARG A 364 31.20 46.47 -2.48
CA ARG A 364 31.41 47.70 -1.70
C ARG A 364 30.36 47.83 -0.60
N ILE A 365 30.63 47.20 0.54
CA ILE A 365 29.75 47.22 1.72
C ILE A 365 30.32 48.17 2.77
N ALA A 366 29.50 49.12 3.23
CA ALA A 366 29.94 50.17 4.14
C ALA A 366 30.43 49.59 5.48
N GLY A 367 31.61 50.04 5.92
CA GLY A 367 32.19 49.67 7.22
C GLY A 367 32.86 48.30 7.30
N LEU A 368 32.91 47.52 6.22
CA LEU A 368 33.66 46.26 6.18
C LEU A 368 35.15 46.48 5.89
N ARG A 369 36.02 46.00 6.80
CA ARG A 369 37.48 46.03 6.66
C ARG A 369 38.01 44.74 6.03
N ALA A 370 39.25 44.74 5.58
CA ALA A 370 39.90 43.54 5.02
C ALA A 370 39.91 42.36 6.02
N THR A 371 40.18 42.63 7.30
CA THR A 371 40.14 41.62 8.37
C THR A 371 38.74 41.01 8.57
N ASP A 372 37.69 41.81 8.34
CA ASP A 372 36.31 41.37 8.48
C ASP A 372 35.91 40.43 7.33
N ARG A 373 36.43 40.69 6.13
CA ARG A 373 36.22 39.85 4.93
C ARG A 373 36.88 38.48 5.11
N MET A 374 38.14 38.46 5.55
CA MET A 374 38.86 37.21 5.86
C MET A 374 38.15 36.40 6.95
N ALA A 375 37.61 37.07 7.97
CA ALA A 375 36.83 36.40 9.02
C ALA A 375 35.55 35.78 8.46
N LEU A 376 34.79 36.50 7.62
CA LEU A 376 33.59 35.96 6.98
C LEU A 376 33.90 34.75 6.09
N GLU A 377 34.94 34.84 5.26
CA GLU A 377 35.39 33.73 4.40
C GLU A 377 35.81 32.50 5.20
N SER A 378 36.57 32.67 6.30
CA SER A 378 36.98 31.54 7.14
C SER A 378 35.80 30.81 7.82
N TYR A 379 34.64 31.45 7.91
CA TYR A 379 33.39 30.87 8.41
C TYR A 379 32.45 30.43 7.27
N GLY A 380 32.92 30.42 6.03
CA GLY A 380 32.18 29.98 4.84
C GLY A 380 31.15 30.98 4.33
N ILE A 381 31.26 32.26 4.70
CA ILE A 381 30.40 33.33 4.18
C ILE A 381 31.14 34.05 3.05
N GLU A 382 31.00 33.51 1.84
CA GLU A 382 31.72 34.00 0.67
C GLU A 382 30.82 34.81 -0.28
N THR A 383 29.54 34.44 -0.36
CA THR A 383 28.56 35.02 -1.29
C THR A 383 27.36 35.63 -0.57
N ALA A 384 26.54 36.38 -1.31
CA ALA A 384 25.29 36.92 -0.78
C ALA A 384 24.29 35.83 -0.34
N ALA A 385 24.43 34.60 -0.85
CA ALA A 385 23.58 33.48 -0.45
C ALA A 385 23.88 33.02 0.99
N ASP A 386 25.15 33.07 1.38
CA ASP A 386 25.65 32.61 2.68
C ASP A 386 25.35 33.62 3.81
N VAL A 387 25.06 34.88 3.44
CA VAL A 387 24.73 35.97 4.37
C VAL A 387 23.35 35.73 5.00
N THR A 388 23.31 34.97 6.09
CA THR A 388 22.09 34.74 6.89
C THR A 388 22.24 35.29 8.31
N PRO A 389 21.14 35.67 9.00
CA PRO A 389 21.19 36.15 10.38
C PRO A 389 21.96 35.20 11.33
N ALA A 390 21.79 33.90 11.15
CA ALA A 390 22.47 32.88 11.94
C ALA A 390 23.96 32.76 11.59
N ALA A 391 24.32 32.72 10.30
CA ALA A 391 25.70 32.59 9.86
C ALA A 391 26.55 33.80 10.31
N ILE A 392 26.04 35.02 10.16
CA ILE A 392 26.78 36.23 10.55
C ILE A 392 26.98 36.30 12.07
N GLN A 393 25.99 35.87 12.86
CA GLN A 393 26.12 35.84 14.33
C GLN A 393 27.15 34.84 14.83
N ALA A 394 27.44 33.79 14.06
CA ALA A 394 28.48 32.82 14.38
C ALA A 394 29.90 33.38 14.21
N VAL A 395 30.08 34.47 13.44
CA VAL A 395 31.39 35.09 13.20
C VAL A 395 31.77 36.02 14.36
N PRO A 396 32.93 35.78 15.03
CA PRO A 396 33.41 36.64 16.11
C PRO A 396 33.55 38.10 15.66
N GLY A 397 33.06 39.04 16.47
CA GLY A 397 33.11 40.48 16.18
C GLY A 397 31.93 41.04 15.38
N PHE A 398 31.02 40.19 14.88
CA PHE A 398 29.75 40.60 14.25
C PHE A 398 28.54 40.56 15.21
N GLY A 399 28.78 40.29 16.50
CA GLY A 399 27.76 40.24 17.57
C GLY A 399 27.22 41.61 18.03
N ARG A 400 26.35 41.58 19.05
CA ARG A 400 25.65 42.76 19.58
C ARG A 400 26.63 43.82 20.10
N HIS A 401 26.35 45.09 19.81
CA HIS A 401 27.16 46.29 20.07
C HIS A 401 28.18 46.67 18.97
N LEU A 402 29.44 46.21 19.03
CA LEU A 402 30.50 46.69 18.11
C LEU A 402 30.33 46.23 16.64
N GLY A 403 29.69 45.09 16.41
CA GLY A 403 29.47 44.51 15.06
C GLY A 403 28.15 44.89 14.40
N GLN A 404 27.25 45.56 15.12
CA GLN A 404 25.85 45.70 14.73
C GLN A 404 25.64 46.49 13.43
N GLN A 405 26.46 47.52 13.20
CA GLN A 405 26.43 48.29 11.96
C GLN A 405 26.85 47.45 10.75
N ARG A 406 27.92 46.64 10.89
CA ARG A 406 28.41 45.74 9.83
C ARG A 406 27.43 44.60 9.55
N TYR A 407 26.84 44.03 10.61
CA TYR A 407 25.75 43.07 10.52
C TYR A 407 24.56 43.62 9.72
N ALA A 408 24.11 44.83 10.06
CA ALA A 408 23.00 45.49 9.36
C ALA A 408 23.37 45.84 7.91
N ALA A 409 24.62 46.22 7.64
CA ALA A 409 25.10 46.51 6.30
C ALA A 409 25.15 45.27 5.40
N LEU A 410 25.57 44.12 5.92
CA LEU A 410 25.56 42.84 5.18
C LEU A 410 24.13 42.40 4.82
N LEU A 411 23.22 42.44 5.80
CA LEU A 411 21.83 42.07 5.57
C LEU A 411 21.13 43.04 4.60
N SER A 412 21.37 44.34 4.72
CA SER A 412 20.77 45.33 3.80
C SER A 412 21.31 45.19 2.39
N TRP A 413 22.60 44.88 2.23
CA TRP A 413 23.22 44.58 0.94
C TRP A 413 22.59 43.34 0.29
N ARG A 414 22.48 42.21 1.01
CA ARG A 414 21.77 41.02 0.52
C ARG A 414 20.32 41.37 0.15
N GLN A 415 19.61 42.09 1.00
CA GLN A 415 18.22 42.47 0.74
C GLN A 415 18.07 43.38 -0.50
N ALA A 416 19.06 44.23 -0.77
CA ALA A 416 19.10 45.02 -1.99
C ALA A 416 19.27 44.14 -3.24
N LEU A 417 20.12 43.12 -3.18
CA LEU A 417 20.28 42.12 -4.24
C LEU A 417 18.99 41.31 -4.45
N GLU A 418 18.33 40.86 -3.38
CA GLU A 418 17.03 40.16 -3.47
C GLU A 418 15.94 41.01 -4.15
N ARG A 419 15.96 42.34 -4.00
CA ARG A 419 15.05 43.26 -4.70
C ARG A 419 15.40 43.45 -6.18
N GLN A 420 16.67 43.29 -6.53
CA GLN A 420 17.14 43.36 -7.92
C GLN A 420 16.88 42.05 -8.68
N PHE A 421 16.76 40.93 -7.96
CA PHE A 421 16.45 39.63 -8.55
C PHE A 421 15.14 39.67 -9.34
N ARG A 422 15.22 39.29 -10.62
CA ARG A 422 14.08 39.09 -11.52
C ARG A 422 13.93 37.59 -11.76
N TYR A 423 12.76 37.06 -11.42
CA TYR A 423 12.43 35.67 -11.73
C TYR A 423 12.32 35.50 -13.25
N ASP A 424 13.01 34.50 -13.78
CA ASP A 424 12.96 34.12 -15.18
C ASP A 424 11.94 32.99 -15.34
N PRO A 425 10.75 33.26 -15.91
CA PRO A 425 9.70 32.26 -16.10
C PRO A 425 10.03 31.26 -17.22
N ASP A 426 10.93 31.58 -18.15
CA ASP A 426 11.25 30.72 -19.30
C ASP A 426 12.12 29.53 -18.86
N LYS A 427 12.85 29.69 -17.76
CA LYS A 427 13.51 28.58 -17.05
C LYS A 427 12.53 27.74 -16.21
N GLY A 428 11.21 27.93 -16.37
CA GLY A 428 10.06 27.49 -15.54
C GLY A 428 10.11 26.09 -14.92
N ALA A 429 9.14 25.79 -14.03
CA ALA A 429 9.24 24.66 -13.09
C ALA A 429 9.61 23.36 -13.82
N ASN A 430 10.53 22.58 -13.23
CA ASN A 430 11.11 21.39 -13.87
C ASN A 430 10.02 20.61 -14.64
N PRO A 431 10.11 20.53 -15.99
CA PRO A 431 9.06 19.96 -16.82
C PRO A 431 8.68 18.53 -16.41
N ASN A 432 9.67 17.74 -15.96
CA ASN A 432 9.43 16.38 -15.48
C ASN A 432 8.67 16.36 -14.15
N ALA A 433 8.94 17.31 -13.25
CA ALA A 433 8.22 17.39 -11.98
C ALA A 433 6.75 17.78 -12.19
N VAL A 434 6.49 18.73 -13.08
CA VAL A 434 5.12 19.14 -13.46
C VAL A 434 4.39 18.00 -14.17
N ALA A 435 5.07 17.29 -15.09
CA ALA A 435 4.51 16.12 -15.77
C ALA A 435 4.17 14.98 -14.78
N ASN A 436 5.08 14.67 -13.85
CA ASN A 436 4.86 13.66 -12.82
C ASN A 436 3.70 14.03 -11.87
N LEU A 437 3.53 15.32 -11.56
CA LEU A 437 2.39 15.78 -10.77
C LEU A 437 1.07 15.63 -11.53
N ARG A 438 1.05 16.02 -12.82
CA ARG A 438 -0.12 15.82 -13.71
C ARG A 438 -0.50 14.34 -13.82
N GLN A 439 0.48 13.46 -14.00
CA GLN A 439 0.24 12.02 -14.10
C GLN A 439 -0.36 11.46 -12.81
N ARG A 440 0.20 11.82 -11.65
CA ARG A 440 -0.34 11.40 -10.35
C ARG A 440 -1.78 11.85 -10.16
N GLN A 441 -2.08 13.10 -10.50
CA GLN A 441 -3.45 13.63 -10.43
C GLN A 441 -4.40 12.86 -11.36
N ALA A 442 -3.99 12.58 -12.60
CA ALA A 442 -4.79 11.83 -13.57
C ALA A 442 -5.06 10.39 -13.09
N GLN A 443 -4.06 9.72 -12.52
CA GLN A 443 -4.19 8.36 -11.97
C GLN A 443 -5.16 8.34 -10.77
N GLN A 444 -5.01 9.28 -9.84
CA GLN A 444 -5.90 9.40 -8.68
C GLN A 444 -7.35 9.66 -9.11
N ARG A 445 -7.54 10.56 -10.08
CA ARG A 445 -8.85 10.85 -10.65
C ARG A 445 -9.49 9.60 -11.26
N GLN A 446 -8.77 8.92 -12.15
CA GLN A 446 -9.27 7.72 -12.82
C GLN A 446 -9.57 6.58 -11.83
N GLN A 447 -8.80 6.46 -10.76
CA GLN A 447 -9.10 5.49 -9.70
C GLN A 447 -10.43 5.81 -9.01
N ILE A 448 -10.61 7.05 -8.55
CA ILE A 448 -11.83 7.48 -7.87
C ILE A 448 -13.05 7.34 -8.80
N GLU A 449 -12.93 7.75 -10.06
CA GLU A 449 -14.01 7.63 -11.05
C GLU A 449 -14.44 6.18 -11.27
N ARG A 450 -13.49 5.24 -11.38
CA ARG A 450 -13.79 3.80 -11.52
C ARG A 450 -14.53 3.26 -10.31
N GLU A 451 -14.11 3.62 -9.10
CA GLU A 451 -14.75 3.17 -7.85
C GLU A 451 -16.17 3.77 -7.71
N LEU A 452 -16.37 5.04 -8.06
CA LEU A 452 -17.69 5.68 -8.06
C LEU A 452 -18.62 5.06 -9.11
N LEU A 453 -18.13 4.77 -10.32
CA LEU A 453 -18.91 4.12 -11.38
C LEU A 453 -19.34 2.69 -11.00
N ALA A 454 -18.50 1.95 -10.28
CA ALA A 454 -18.82 0.62 -9.76
C ALA A 454 -19.77 0.65 -8.55
N GLY A 455 -19.88 1.80 -7.87
CA GLY A 455 -20.65 1.98 -6.63
C GLY A 455 -22.08 1.43 -6.65
N PRO A 456 -22.92 1.73 -7.67
CA PRO A 456 -24.29 1.22 -7.73
C PRO A 456 -24.36 -0.32 -7.79
N GLU A 457 -23.49 -0.95 -8.58
CA GLU A 457 -23.47 -2.40 -8.72
C GLU A 457 -22.99 -3.07 -7.43
N GLU A 458 -21.98 -2.50 -6.76
CA GLU A 458 -21.49 -3.01 -5.48
C GLU A 458 -22.53 -2.88 -4.37
N LEU A 459 -23.24 -1.75 -4.29
CA LEU A 459 -24.35 -1.56 -3.33
C LEU A 459 -25.49 -2.55 -3.61
N ALA A 460 -25.83 -2.79 -4.88
CA ALA A 460 -26.84 -3.79 -5.25
C ALA A 460 -26.40 -5.21 -4.85
N LYS A 461 -25.13 -5.58 -5.07
CA LYS A 461 -24.56 -6.86 -4.61
C LYS A 461 -24.64 -7.00 -3.09
N ILE A 462 -24.27 -5.97 -2.34
CA ILE A 462 -24.37 -5.98 -0.86
C ILE A 462 -25.83 -6.14 -0.44
N LYS A 463 -26.76 -5.38 -1.03
CA LYS A 463 -28.20 -5.48 -0.75
C LYS A 463 -28.72 -6.91 -0.97
N THR A 464 -28.42 -7.51 -2.13
CA THR A 464 -28.85 -8.89 -2.44
C THR A 464 -28.24 -9.92 -1.48
N ALA A 465 -26.97 -9.73 -1.07
CA ALA A 465 -26.32 -10.59 -0.10
C ALA A 465 -26.99 -10.51 1.28
N ILE A 466 -27.31 -9.31 1.76
CA ILE A 466 -28.04 -9.09 3.02
C ILE A 466 -29.40 -9.79 2.96
N LEU A 467 -30.18 -9.58 1.89
CA LEU A 467 -31.51 -10.19 1.75
C LEU A 467 -31.45 -11.72 1.71
N LYS A 468 -30.47 -12.28 0.98
CA LYS A 468 -30.23 -13.73 0.94
C LYS A 468 -29.89 -14.27 2.33
N GLN A 469 -29.01 -13.58 3.06
CA GLN A 469 -28.62 -13.99 4.42
C GLN A 469 -29.80 -13.92 5.39
N ARG A 470 -30.63 -12.87 5.30
CA ARG A 470 -31.87 -12.75 6.07
C ARG A 470 -32.82 -13.93 5.82
N ALA A 471 -33.05 -14.29 4.56
CA ALA A 471 -33.92 -15.41 4.21
C ALA A 471 -33.38 -16.74 4.77
N GLN A 472 -32.08 -17.00 4.66
CA GLN A 472 -31.45 -18.21 5.19
C GLN A 472 -31.51 -18.27 6.72
N LEU A 473 -31.21 -17.17 7.40
CA LEU A 473 -31.28 -17.08 8.86
C LEU A 473 -32.72 -17.18 9.37
N ASN A 474 -33.70 -16.63 8.65
CA ASN A 474 -35.11 -16.75 9.02
C ASN A 474 -35.57 -18.23 9.02
N ILE A 475 -35.23 -18.98 7.97
CA ILE A 475 -35.50 -20.43 7.91
C ILE A 475 -34.83 -21.17 9.08
N ALA A 476 -33.59 -20.81 9.41
CA ALA A 476 -32.87 -21.40 10.53
C ALA A 476 -33.51 -21.06 11.90
N LEU A 477 -33.95 -19.81 12.08
CA LEU A 477 -34.63 -19.35 13.30
C LEU A 477 -35.97 -20.07 13.50
N ILE A 478 -36.77 -20.24 12.44
CA ILE A 478 -38.03 -21.00 12.50
C ILE A 478 -37.74 -22.45 12.90
N ARG A 479 -36.75 -23.10 12.28
CA ARG A 479 -36.36 -24.48 12.60
C ARG A 479 -35.86 -24.61 14.04
N GLN A 480 -35.05 -23.67 14.50
CA GLN A 480 -34.55 -23.63 15.88
C GLN A 480 -35.73 -23.49 16.87
N ALA A 481 -36.69 -22.61 16.59
CA ALA A 481 -37.86 -22.42 17.44
C ALA A 481 -38.68 -23.71 17.60
N MET A 482 -38.90 -24.44 16.50
CA MET A 482 -39.56 -25.75 16.55
C MET A 482 -38.77 -26.76 17.39
N ARG A 483 -37.44 -26.83 17.23
CA ARG A 483 -36.57 -27.73 18.02
C ARG A 483 -36.59 -27.39 19.50
N GLU A 484 -36.53 -26.12 19.86
CA GLU A 484 -36.63 -25.70 21.26
C GLU A 484 -38.00 -26.06 21.84
N ALA A 485 -39.08 -25.84 21.11
CA ALA A 485 -40.43 -26.17 21.54
C ALA A 485 -40.61 -27.69 21.73
N GLN A 486 -40.08 -28.53 20.82
CA GLN A 486 -40.02 -29.99 20.98
C GLN A 486 -39.18 -30.40 22.20
N ALA A 487 -37.97 -29.86 22.36
CA ALA A 487 -37.11 -30.19 23.50
C ALA A 487 -37.74 -29.80 24.85
N ARG A 488 -38.49 -28.69 24.90
CA ARG A 488 -39.29 -28.29 26.05
C ARG A 488 -40.41 -29.31 26.32
N ALA A 489 -41.16 -29.72 25.30
CA ALA A 489 -42.22 -30.72 25.43
C ALA A 489 -41.66 -32.08 25.91
N ASP A 490 -40.54 -32.52 25.34
CA ASP A 490 -39.85 -33.77 25.67
C ASP A 490 -39.37 -33.81 27.12
N LEU A 491 -38.95 -32.67 27.66
CA LEU A 491 -38.54 -32.55 29.05
C LEU A 491 -39.74 -32.56 30.02
N ARG A 492 -40.91 -32.05 29.61
CA ARG A 492 -42.17 -32.08 30.41
C ARG A 492 -42.65 -33.50 30.69
N VAL A 493 -42.27 -34.51 29.90
CA VAL A 493 -42.61 -35.93 30.16
C VAL A 493 -42.09 -36.42 31.53
N PHE A 494 -41.02 -35.81 32.04
CA PHE A 494 -40.48 -36.13 33.37
C PHE A 494 -41.21 -35.43 34.52
N HIS A 495 -41.86 -34.30 34.25
CA HIS A 495 -42.61 -33.48 35.21
C HIS A 495 -43.98 -33.14 34.61
N PRO A 496 -44.93 -34.10 34.55
CA PRO A 496 -46.28 -33.77 34.16
C PRO A 496 -46.80 -32.69 35.11
N ALA A 497 -47.41 -31.64 34.56
CA ALA A 497 -48.01 -30.60 35.39
C ALA A 497 -48.94 -31.27 36.42
N LEU A 498 -48.82 -30.87 37.70
CA LEU A 498 -49.61 -31.43 38.81
C LEU A 498 -51.14 -31.39 38.54
N GLY A 499 -51.60 -30.56 37.60
CA GLY A 499 -52.99 -30.52 37.13
C GLY A 499 -53.48 -31.70 36.27
N VAL A 500 -52.62 -32.60 35.80
CA VAL A 500 -53.06 -33.80 35.03
C VAL A 500 -53.52 -34.92 35.96
N PHE A 501 -53.06 -34.97 37.20
CA PHE A 501 -53.55 -35.94 38.19
C PHE A 501 -54.95 -35.60 38.75
N TRP A 502 -55.45 -34.38 38.52
CA TRP A 502 -56.77 -33.94 39.01
C TRP A 502 -57.89 -33.96 37.96
N ARG A 503 -57.60 -34.27 36.68
CA ARG A 503 -58.64 -34.51 35.65
C ARG A 503 -58.83 -36.00 35.38
N ARG A 504 -59.24 -36.74 36.41
CA ARG A 504 -59.89 -38.05 36.24
C ARG A 504 -60.77 -38.36 37.45
N ASN A 505 -61.84 -37.59 37.58
CA ASN A 505 -63.14 -38.02 38.09
C ASN A 505 -64.09 -36.81 38.03
N GLY A 506 -65.11 -36.95 37.20
CA GLY A 506 -66.11 -35.94 36.90
C GLY A 506 -66.93 -36.47 35.73
N GLY A 507 -67.73 -37.49 36.03
CA GLY A 507 -68.94 -37.76 35.26
C GLY A 507 -69.97 -36.68 35.53
#